data_AF-K1SI82-F1
#
_entry.id   AF-K1SI82-F1
#
_cell.length_a   1.000
_cell.length_b   1.000
_cell.length_c   1.000
_cell.angle_alpha   90.00
_cell.angle_beta   90.00
_cell.angle_gamma   90.00
#
_symmetry.space_group_name_H-M   'P 1'
#
loop_
_entity.id
_entity.type
_entity.pdbx_description
1 polymer ?
#
loop_
_entity_poly.entity_id
_entity_poly.type
_entity_poly.pdbx_seq_one_letter_code
_entity_poly.pdbx_strand_id
1 'polypeptide(L)' 'MADYPINKGIGHSVEFKGLKAQYLFIFAGGLLAVFFLVVVLYMAGADQLVCIGLGLTLGL' A
#
# COMPACT_ATOMS: atom_id res chain seq x y z
N MET A 1 33.36 0.04 41.46
CA MET A 1 32.75 -0.74 40.37
C MET A 1 31.41 -0.10 40.09
N ALA A 2 31.26 0.62 38.96
CA ALA A 2 30.02 1.32 38.65
C ALA A 2 29.01 0.32 38.08
N ASP A 3 27.87 0.19 38.74
CA ASP A 3 26.77 -0.67 38.31
C ASP A 3 26.15 -0.06 37.04
N TYR A 4 26.29 -0.75 35.91
CA TYR A 4 25.66 -0.33 34.65
C TYR A 4 24.34 -1.09 34.47
N PRO A 5 23.22 -0.40 34.21
CA PRO A 5 21.95 -1.08 33.97
C PRO A 5 22.04 -1.91 32.69
N ILE A 6 21.81 -3.22 32.81
CA ILE A 6 21.74 -4.14 31.68
C ILE A 6 20.48 -3.84 30.86
N ASN A 7 20.66 -3.33 29.64
CA ASN A 7 19.57 -3.00 28.72
C ASN A 7 19.04 -4.27 28.02
N LYS A 8 17.94 -4.84 28.53
CA LYS A 8 17.29 -6.10 28.10
C LYS A 8 16.64 -6.08 26.69
N GLY A 9 17.14 -5.25 25.78
CA GLY A 9 16.68 -5.17 24.38
C GLY A 9 17.79 -5.19 23.34
N ILE A 10 19.07 -5.22 23.74
CA ILE A 10 20.21 -5.25 22.82
C ILE A 10 20.28 -6.63 22.15
N GLY A 11 19.98 -6.69 20.85
CA GLY A 11 20.03 -7.93 20.05
C GLY A 11 18.68 -8.57 19.76
N HIS A 12 17.56 -7.98 20.20
CA HIS A 12 16.25 -8.42 19.71
C HIS A 12 16.16 -8.09 18.22
N SER A 13 15.87 -9.07 17.38
CA SER A 13 15.53 -8.81 15.97
C SER A 13 14.39 -7.81 15.95
N VAL A 14 14.48 -6.80 15.10
CA VAL A 14 13.37 -5.89 14.82
C VAL A 14 12.22 -6.73 14.26
N GLU A 15 11.37 -7.24 15.15
CA GLU A 15 10.09 -7.79 14.76
C GLU A 15 9.29 -6.61 14.24
N PHE A 16 9.27 -6.46 12.92
CA PHE A 16 8.38 -5.53 12.24
C PHE A 16 6.93 -6.01 12.45
N LYS A 17 6.41 -5.85 13.67
CA LYS A 17 5.02 -6.07 14.03
C LYS A 17 4.18 -5.07 13.24
N GLY A 18 3.71 -5.49 12.07
CA GLY A 18 2.76 -4.74 11.23
C GLY A 18 3.35 -3.94 10.06
N LEU A 19 4.67 -3.83 9.92
CA LEU A 19 5.30 -2.95 8.92
C LEU A 19 5.88 -3.73 7.72
N LYS A 20 5.05 -4.41 6.93
CA LYS A 20 5.44 -4.81 5.54
C LYS A 20 4.33 -5.42 4.72
N ALA A 21 3.66 -6.45 5.24
CA ALA A 21 2.80 -7.29 4.41
C ALA A 21 1.41 -6.68 4.21
N GLN A 22 0.75 -6.24 5.29
CA GLN A 22 -0.65 -5.76 5.21
C GLN A 22 -0.80 -4.52 4.33
N TYR A 23 0.08 -3.53 4.48
CA TYR A 23 0.10 -2.34 3.62
C TYR A 23 0.44 -2.68 2.17
N LEU A 24 1.31 -3.67 1.93
CA LEU A 24 1.63 -4.13 0.56
C LEU A 24 0.42 -4.79 -0.11
N PHE A 25 -0.37 -5.56 0.64
CA PHE A 25 -1.61 -6.16 0.11
C PHE A 25 -2.68 -5.11 -0.20
N ILE A 26 -2.88 -4.13 0.69
CA ILE A 26 -3.83 -3.03 0.45
C ILE A 26 -3.38 -2.20 -0.75
N PHE A 27 -2.08 -1.91 -0.87
CA PHE A 27 -1.52 -1.19 -2.00
C PHE A 27 -1.67 -1.96 -3.33
N ALA A 28 -1.29 -3.23 -3.36
CA ALA A 28 -1.42 -4.08 -4.55
C ALA A 28 -2.89 -4.25 -4.95
N GLY A 29 -3.79 -4.45 -3.99
CA GLY A 29 -5.23 -4.54 -4.23
C GLY A 29 -5.82 -3.25 -4.76
N GLY A 30 -5.45 -2.10 -4.19
CA GLY A 30 -5.87 -0.78 -4.66
C GLY A 30 -5.43 -0.51 -6.10
N LEU A 31 -4.16 -0.77 -6.42
CA LEU A 31 -3.63 -0.60 -7.77
C LEU A 31 -4.36 -1.49 -8.79
N LEU A 32 -4.58 -2.77 -8.43
CA LEU A 32 -5.25 -3.74 -9.29
C LEU A 32 -6.72 -3.37 -9.51
N ALA A 33 -7.41 -2.87 -8.48
CA ALA A 33 -8.79 -2.39 -8.57
C ALA A 33 -8.93 -1.19 -9.51
N VAL A 34 -8.05 -0.19 -9.40
CA VAL A 34 -8.05 0.98 -10.30
C VAL A 34 -7.80 0.55 -11.75
N PHE A 35 -6.84 -0.35 -11.97
CA PHE A 35 -6.55 -0.88 -13.29
C PHE A 35 -7.78 -1.57 -13.91
N PHE A 36 -8.41 -2.50 -13.18
CA PHE A 36 -9.59 -3.20 -13.67
C PHE A 36 -10.76 -2.26 -13.93
N LEU A 37 -10.99 -1.29 -13.04
CA LEU A 37 -12.08 -0.32 -13.19
C LEU A 37 -11.92 0.48 -14.49
N VAL A 38 -10.72 1.01 -14.77
CA VAL A 38 -10.44 1.76 -16.00
C VAL A 38 -10.60 0.89 -17.25
N VAL A 39 -10.11 -0.35 -17.23
CA VAL A 39 -10.24 -1.29 -18.37
C VAL A 39 -11.70 -1.62 -18.67
N VAL A 40 -12.51 -1.91 -17.64
CA VAL A 40 -13.94 -2.20 -17.79
C VAL A 40 -14.69 -0.98 -18.31
N LEU A 41 -14.40 0.21 -17.79
CA LEU A 41 -15.03 1.46 -18.24
C LEU A 41 -14.70 1.75 -19.71
N TYR A 42 -13.44 1.52 -20.12
CA TYR A 42 -13.01 1.65 -21.50
C TYR A 42 -13.72 0.65 -22.43
N MET A 43 -13.83 -0.62 -22.04
CA MET A 43 -14.57 -1.62 -22.81
C MET A 43 -16.08 -1.32 -22.88
N ALA A 44 -16.65 -0.68 -21.85
CA ALA A 44 -18.04 -0.23 -21.84
C ALA A 44 -18.31 0.99 -22.75
N GLY A 45 -17.29 1.53 -23.41
CA GLY A 45 -17.41 2.68 -24.30
C GLY A 45 -17.51 4.03 -23.58
N ALA A 46 -17.07 4.10 -22.32
CA ALA A 46 -17.01 5.37 -21.60
C ALA A 46 -16.01 6.34 -22.24
N ASP A 47 -16.36 7.63 -22.23
CA ASP A 47 -15.52 8.67 -22.78
C ASP A 47 -14.14 8.70 -22.10
N GLN A 48 -13.10 8.96 -22.89
CA GLN A 48 -11.71 8.91 -22.44
C GLN A 48 -11.44 9.93 -21.31
N LEU A 49 -12.17 11.04 -21.24
CA LEU A 49 -12.09 12.00 -20.13
C LEU A 49 -12.62 11.42 -18.81
N VAL A 50 -13.63 10.56 -18.85
CA VAL A 50 -14.18 9.91 -17.64
C VAL A 50 -13.19 8.87 -17.10
N CYS A 51 -12.57 8.07 -17.98
CA CYS A 51 -11.50 7.15 -17.60
C CYS A 51 -10.29 7.87 -16.98
N ILE A 52 -9.87 8.99 -17.58
CA ILE A 52 -8.74 9.79 -17.09
C ILE A 52 -9.08 10.46 -15.76
N GLY A 53 -10.28 11.03 -15.62
CA GLY A 53 -10.74 11.68 -14.39
C GLY A 53 -10.85 10.71 -13.20
N LEU A 54 -11.32 9.49 -13.44
CA LEU A 54 -11.36 8.44 -12.41
C LEU A 54 -9.96 7.93 -12.05
N GLY A 55 -9.09 7.73 -13.03
CA GLY A 55 -7.70 7.34 -12.77
C GLY A 55 -6.94 8.37 -11.92
N LEU A 56 -7.15 9.66 -12.18
CA LEU A 56 -6.54 10.76 -11.41
C LEU A 56 -7.10 10.87 -9.98
N THR A 57 -8.41 10.69 -9.79
CA THR A 57 -9.03 10.85 -8.46
C THR A 57 -8.84 9.64 -7.54
N LEU A 58 -8.68 8.44 -8.11
CA LEU A 58 -8.46 7.21 -7.34
C LEU A 58 -6.97 6.86 -7.18
N GLY A 59 -6.10 7.32 -8.09
CA GLY A 59 -4.68 6.95 -8.16
C GLY A 59 -3.69 8.00 -7.62
N LEU A 60 -4.14 9.22 -7.34
CA LEU A 60 -3.35 10.29 -6.71
C LEU A 60 -3.66 10.37 -5.20
#